data_AF-A0A0D2ZW40-F1
#
_entry.id   AF-A0A0D2ZW40-F1
#
_cell.length_a   1.000
_cell.length_b   1.000
_cell.length_c   1.000
_cell.angle_alpha   90.00
_cell.angle_beta   90.00
_cell.angle_gamma   90.00
#
_symmetry.space_group_name_H-M   'P 1'
#
loop_
_entity.id
_entity.type
_entity.pdbx_description
1 polymer ?
#
loop_
_entity_poly.entity_id
_entity_poly.type
_entity_poly.pdbx_seq_one_letter_code
_entity_poly.pdbx_strand_id
1 'polypeptide(L)'
;MKRLHQKNPTPAMASSSFFLLHDRQSEKRHLFFCLIKRHSFSKSEKPIRIQKVGTLKGYFVAALFPSILAIHGEDELLDKLEGVYTFGQPRIGDEEFGEYMKEVMKKHGIEYERFVYNNDMVTRVPFDDKILFGYKHYGSCNYFNSLYKGK
;
A
#
# COMPACT_ATOMS: atom_id res chain seq x y z
N MET A 1 -14.36 54.05 22.61
CA MET A 1 -14.95 54.02 21.25
C MET A 1 -14.07 54.77 20.26
N LYS A 2 -13.40 54.08 19.32
CA LYS A 2 -13.34 54.40 17.87
C LYS A 2 -12.40 53.42 17.15
N ARG A 3 -12.77 53.16 15.89
CA ARG A 3 -12.46 52.01 15.03
C ARG A 3 -11.01 52.00 14.54
N LEU A 4 -10.43 50.80 14.37
CA LEU A 4 -9.32 50.58 13.46
C LEU A 4 -9.75 49.59 12.37
N HIS A 5 -9.48 50.01 11.13
CA HIS A 5 -9.87 49.39 9.89
C HIS A 5 -9.34 47.97 9.72
N GLN A 6 -10.23 47.09 9.31
CA GLN A 6 -9.95 45.74 8.84
C GLN A 6 -9.44 45.81 7.40
N LYS A 7 -8.21 45.34 7.15
CA LYS A 7 -7.70 44.98 5.83
C LYS A 7 -7.25 43.52 5.90
N ASN A 8 -8.00 42.64 5.25
CA ASN A 8 -7.57 41.27 4.96
C ASN A 8 -6.67 41.29 3.72
N PRO A 9 -5.67 40.38 3.64
CA PRO A 9 -5.54 39.60 2.43
C PRO A 9 -5.37 38.09 2.69
N THR A 10 -6.29 37.33 2.09
CA THR A 10 -6.17 35.99 1.43
C THR A 10 -5.61 34.74 2.15
N PRO A 11 -6.19 33.55 1.88
CA PRO A 11 -6.11 32.38 2.74
C PRO A 11 -4.92 31.47 2.41
N ALA A 12 -4.10 31.13 3.41
CA ALA A 12 -3.25 29.95 3.36
C ALA A 12 -4.05 28.76 3.90
N MET A 13 -4.27 27.80 2.99
CA MET A 13 -5.11 26.62 3.09
C MET A 13 -5.14 25.93 4.46
N ALA A 14 -6.35 25.85 5.02
CA ALA A 14 -6.73 24.87 6.00
C ALA A 14 -6.74 23.46 5.36
N SER A 15 -6.14 22.48 6.03
CA SER A 15 -6.82 21.23 6.41
C SER A 15 -5.82 20.30 7.10
N SER A 16 -5.57 20.59 8.38
CA SER A 16 -5.10 19.58 9.32
C SER A 16 -6.33 18.87 9.86
N SER A 17 -6.61 17.67 9.36
CA SER A 17 -7.52 16.70 9.97
C SER A 17 -7.46 15.37 9.21
N PHE A 18 -6.86 14.32 9.79
CA PHE A 18 -7.61 13.25 10.48
C PHE A 18 -6.67 12.11 10.94
N PHE A 19 -6.81 11.77 12.23
CA PHE A 19 -6.26 10.65 13.01
C PHE A 19 -7.13 9.39 12.74
N LEU A 20 -6.74 8.12 12.90
CA LEU A 20 -6.30 7.39 14.10
C LEU A 20 -5.84 5.96 13.71
N LEU A 21 -4.76 5.48 14.33
CA LEU A 21 -4.54 4.06 14.60
C LEU A 21 -5.72 3.49 15.42
N HIS A 22 -6.11 2.25 15.20
CA HIS A 22 -6.73 1.45 16.26
C HIS A 22 -6.46 -0.04 16.08
N ASP A 23 -5.89 -0.63 17.14
CA ASP A 23 -5.67 -2.07 17.35
C ASP A 23 -6.92 -2.73 17.99
N ARG A 24 -7.09 -4.02 17.70
CA ARG A 24 -7.95 -5.06 18.29
C ARG A 24 -9.49 -4.89 18.44
N GLN A 25 -10.13 -6.05 18.26
CA GLN A 25 -11.53 -6.45 18.48
C GLN A 25 -12.53 -6.13 17.35
N SER A 26 -12.87 -7.20 16.62
CA SER A 26 -14.16 -7.53 16.00
C SER A 26 -14.97 -6.48 15.23
N GLU A 27 -15.25 -6.85 13.98
CA GLU A 27 -16.35 -6.44 13.11
C GLU A 27 -16.34 -5.06 12.42
N LYS A 28 -16.29 -5.15 11.08
CA LYS A 28 -16.75 -4.19 10.07
C LYS A 28 -15.93 -2.91 9.92
N ARG A 29 -14.76 -3.00 9.26
CA ARG A 29 -13.95 -1.84 8.87
C ARG A 29 -13.43 -1.97 7.44
N HIS A 30 -14.27 -1.64 6.46
CA HIS A 30 -13.79 -1.22 5.15
C HIS A 30 -13.39 0.24 5.26
N LEU A 31 -12.08 0.51 5.35
CA LEU A 31 -11.36 1.72 4.92
C LEU A 31 -10.01 1.76 5.66
N PHE A 32 -8.96 1.20 5.04
CA PHE A 32 -7.58 1.39 5.48
C PHE A 32 -6.85 2.31 4.50
N PHE A 33 -6.36 3.43 5.03
CA PHE A 33 -5.71 4.51 4.29
C PHE A 33 -4.20 4.39 4.48
N CYS A 34 -3.45 4.20 3.39
CA CYS A 34 -1.99 4.24 3.39
C CYS A 34 -1.57 5.70 3.23
N LEU A 35 -1.21 6.37 4.33
CA LEU A 35 -0.47 7.64 4.29
C LEU A 35 0.79 7.46 5.13
N ILE A 36 1.90 7.10 4.48
CA ILE A 36 3.17 6.92 5.17
C ILE A 36 3.94 8.25 5.11
N LYS A 37 3.98 8.97 6.24
CA LYS A 37 4.97 10.03 6.44
C LYS A 37 6.26 9.40 6.96
N ARG A 38 7.37 9.57 6.22
CA ARG A 38 8.73 9.11 6.57
C ARG A 38 9.11 9.37 8.03
N HIS A 39 8.75 10.53 8.58
CA HIS A 39 9.04 10.89 9.97
C HIS A 39 8.23 10.13 11.02
N SER A 40 7.00 9.73 10.72
CA SER A 40 6.16 8.93 11.63
C SER A 40 6.53 7.45 11.60
N PHE A 41 7.05 6.96 10.47
CA PHE A 41 7.52 5.58 10.32
C PHE A 41 8.82 5.33 11.10
N SER A 42 9.79 6.26 11.03
CA SER A 42 11.05 6.16 11.77
C SER A 42 10.85 6.03 13.29
N LYS A 43 9.82 6.69 13.84
CA LYS A 43 9.49 6.69 15.28
C LYS A 43 8.64 5.51 15.77
N SER A 44 8.18 4.59 14.92
CA SER A 44 7.41 3.44 15.42
C SER A 44 8.34 2.41 16.09
N GLU A 45 7.97 2.02 17.30
CA GLU A 45 8.56 0.88 18.02
C GLU A 45 7.83 -0.44 17.71
N LYS A 46 6.60 -0.34 17.18
CA LYS A 46 5.77 -1.48 16.82
C LYS A 46 5.93 -1.85 15.34
N PRO A 47 5.88 -3.15 15.01
CA PRO A 47 5.86 -3.62 13.62
C PRO A 47 4.68 -3.04 12.84
N ILE A 48 4.90 -2.81 11.55
CA ILE A 48 3.96 -2.12 10.67
C ILE A 48 3.37 -3.11 9.69
N ARG A 49 2.04 -3.08 9.51
CA ARG A 49 1.35 -3.82 8.44
C ARG A 49 0.71 -2.85 7.46
N ILE A 50 0.99 -3.01 6.17
CA ILE A 50 0.38 -2.24 5.09
C ILE A 50 -0.79 -3.03 4.54
N GLN A 51 -2.00 -2.47 4.64
CA GLN A 51 -3.19 -3.08 4.05
C GLN A 51 -3.89 -2.05 3.17
N LYS A 52 -4.24 -2.43 1.93
CA LYS A 52 -4.98 -1.53 1.04
C LYS A 52 -6.09 -2.23 0.27
N VAL A 53 -7.29 -1.68 0.43
CA VAL A 53 -8.51 -2.00 -0.31
C VAL A 53 -8.97 -0.73 -1.04
N GLY A 54 -9.32 -0.85 -2.31
CA GLY A 54 -9.91 0.21 -3.12
C GLY A 54 -8.94 1.10 -3.90
N THR A 55 -9.44 1.62 -5.03
CA THR A 55 -8.81 2.52 -6.02
C THR A 55 -7.46 2.07 -6.60
N LEU A 56 -7.35 2.10 -7.93
CA LEU A 56 -6.14 1.70 -8.67
C LEU A 56 -4.86 2.35 -8.11
N LYS A 57 -4.92 3.64 -7.77
CA LYS A 57 -3.80 4.41 -7.19
C LYS A 57 -3.36 3.85 -5.83
N GLY A 58 -4.33 3.44 -5.00
CA GLY A 58 -4.04 2.90 -3.68
C GLY A 58 -3.25 1.61 -3.74
N TYR A 59 -3.61 0.72 -4.66
CA TYR A 59 -2.92 -0.55 -4.84
C TYR A 59 -1.47 -0.36 -5.29
N PHE A 60 -1.25 0.57 -6.22
CA PHE A 60 0.10 0.94 -6.66
C PHE A 60 0.94 1.47 -5.51
N VAL A 61 0.40 2.40 -4.70
CA VAL A 61 1.13 2.96 -3.56
C VAL A 61 1.49 1.87 -2.54
N ALA A 62 0.57 0.96 -2.23
CA ALA A 62 0.82 -0.10 -1.26
C ALA A 62 1.94 -1.06 -1.71
N ALA A 63 1.97 -1.41 -3.00
CA ALA A 63 2.95 -2.35 -3.55
C ALA A 63 4.29 -1.68 -3.91
N LEU A 64 4.27 -0.42 -4.40
CA LEU A 64 5.48 0.32 -4.73
C LEU A 64 6.20 0.86 -3.49
N PHE A 65 5.49 1.14 -2.40
CA PHE A 65 6.12 1.67 -1.19
C PHE A 65 7.32 0.84 -0.69
N PRO A 66 7.20 -0.48 -0.42
CA PRO A 66 8.35 -1.28 -0.02
C PRO A 66 9.42 -1.35 -1.12
N SER A 67 9.02 -1.29 -2.38
CA SER A 67 9.94 -1.31 -3.52
C SER A 67 10.82 -0.06 -3.57
N ILE A 68 10.22 1.11 -3.30
CA ILE A 68 10.93 2.38 -3.19
C ILE A 68 11.90 2.34 -2.01
N LEU A 69 11.48 1.83 -0.84
CA LEU A 69 12.36 1.68 0.32
C LEU A 69 13.57 0.81 -0.01
N ALA A 70 13.36 -0.32 -0.69
CA ALA A 70 14.43 -1.24 -1.07
C ALA A 70 15.43 -0.59 -2.04
N ILE A 71 14.94 0.10 -3.07
CA ILE A 71 15.78 0.81 -4.05
C ILE A 71 16.62 1.91 -3.37
N HIS A 72 16.07 2.57 -2.35
CA HIS A 72 16.79 3.62 -1.60
C HIS A 72 17.67 3.06 -0.47
N GLY A 73 17.72 1.74 -0.27
CA GLY A 73 18.53 1.11 0.79
C GLY A 73 18.03 1.39 2.20
N GLU A 74 16.73 1.65 2.37
CA GLU A 74 16.11 1.94 3.67
C GLU A 74 15.82 0.67 4.47
N ASP A 75 16.84 -0.15 4.69
CA ASP A 75 16.75 -1.48 5.32
C ASP A 75 16.10 -1.40 6.72
N GLU A 76 16.43 -0.38 7.53
CA GLU A 76 15.83 -0.17 8.86
C GLU A 76 14.31 0.03 8.83
N LEU A 77 13.78 0.61 7.74
CA LEU A 77 12.34 0.81 7.59
C LEU A 77 11.68 -0.49 7.08
N LEU A 78 12.39 -1.26 6.25
CA LEU A 78 11.92 -2.56 5.79
C LEU A 78 11.87 -3.59 6.92
N ASP A 79 12.85 -3.58 7.84
CA ASP A 79 12.86 -4.45 9.02
C ASP A 79 11.70 -4.20 9.99
N LYS A 80 11.12 -2.99 9.95
CA LYS A 80 9.92 -2.64 10.72
C LYS A 80 8.62 -3.07 10.03
N LEU A 81 8.67 -3.45 8.76
CA LEU A 81 7.51 -3.88 8.01
C LEU A 81 7.27 -5.37 8.24
N GLU A 82 6.13 -5.71 8.83
CA GLU A 82 5.74 -7.10 9.09
C GLU A 82 5.05 -7.72 7.88
N GLY A 83 4.26 -6.92 7.16
CA GLY A 83 3.57 -7.44 5.99
C GLY A 83 2.88 -6.41 5.11
N VAL A 84 2.64 -6.81 3.87
CA VAL A 84 1.94 -6.06 2.83
C VAL A 84 0.80 -6.93 2.30
N TYR A 85 -0.42 -6.45 2.50
CA TYR A 85 -1.65 -7.13 2.13
C TYR A 85 -2.43 -6.26 1.14
N THR A 86 -2.61 -6.75 -0.08
CA THR A 86 -3.28 -5.98 -1.15
C THR A 86 -4.53 -6.70 -1.62
N PHE A 87 -5.58 -5.96 -1.97
CA PHE A 87 -6.85 -6.53 -2.42
C PHE A 87 -7.20 -5.99 -3.80
N GLY A 88 -7.10 -6.81 -4.84
CA GLY A 88 -7.33 -6.36 -6.21
C GLY A 88 -6.13 -5.62 -6.82
N GLN A 89 -4.91 -5.98 -6.40
CA GLN A 89 -3.68 -5.33 -6.89
C GLN A 89 -3.46 -5.59 -8.39
N PRO A 90 -3.20 -4.56 -9.21
CA PRO A 90 -2.73 -4.72 -10.58
C PRO A 90 -1.30 -5.27 -10.63
N ARG A 91 -0.84 -5.65 -11.82
CA ARG A 91 0.57 -5.98 -12.04
C ARG A 91 1.38 -4.69 -12.01
N ILE A 92 2.52 -4.68 -11.30
CA ILE A 92 3.26 -3.44 -11.03
C ILE A 92 4.68 -3.40 -11.59
N GLY A 93 5.23 -4.55 -12.01
CA GLY A 93 6.54 -4.66 -12.63
C GLY A 93 6.62 -5.91 -13.49
N ASP A 94 7.79 -6.13 -14.08
CA ASP A 94 8.11 -7.33 -14.86
C ASP A 94 8.58 -8.49 -13.95
N GLU A 95 9.11 -9.55 -14.57
CA GLU A 95 9.62 -10.72 -13.86
C GLU A 95 10.86 -10.40 -13.02
N GLU A 96 11.79 -9.61 -13.54
CA GLU A 96 13.03 -9.22 -12.83
C GLU A 96 12.70 -8.42 -11.58
N PHE A 97 11.80 -7.44 -11.69
CA PHE A 97 11.29 -6.69 -10.55
C PHE A 97 10.60 -7.61 -9.53
N GLY A 98 9.82 -8.58 -10.02
CA GLY A 98 9.14 -9.55 -9.17
C GLY A 98 10.11 -10.41 -8.36
N GLU A 99 11.18 -10.90 -8.99
CA GLU A 99 12.22 -11.68 -8.30
C GLU A 99 13.01 -10.83 -7.31
N TYR A 100 13.43 -9.62 -7.70
CA TYR A 100 14.08 -8.67 -6.81
C TYR A 100 13.23 -8.42 -5.55
N MET A 101 11.93 -8.14 -5.71
CA MET A 101 11.05 -7.90 -4.58
C MET A 101 10.84 -9.14 -3.71
N LYS A 102 10.80 -10.36 -4.27
CA LYS A 102 10.74 -11.58 -3.46
C LYS A 102 11.98 -11.73 -2.57
N GLU A 103 13.16 -11.43 -3.10
CA GLU A 103 14.40 -11.47 -2.32
C GLU A 103 14.40 -10.44 -1.20
N VAL A 104 13.96 -9.20 -1.47
CA VAL A 104 13.78 -8.15 -0.45
C VAL A 104 12.82 -8.62 0.65
N MET A 105 11.64 -9.12 0.28
CA MET A 105 10.64 -9.58 1.27
C MET A 105 11.19 -10.71 2.14
N LYS A 106 11.92 -11.66 1.52
CA LYS A 106 12.56 -12.76 2.23
C LYS A 106 13.67 -12.27 3.17
N LYS A 107 14.52 -11.34 2.72
CA LYS A 107 15.61 -10.75 3.51
C LYS A 107 15.09 -10.10 4.79
N HIS A 108 13.99 -9.35 4.68
CA HIS A 108 13.42 -8.58 5.79
C HIS A 108 12.30 -9.31 6.54
N GLY A 109 11.96 -10.55 6.17
CA GLY A 109 10.89 -11.32 6.82
C GLY A 109 9.49 -10.73 6.63
N ILE A 110 9.26 -10.01 5.54
CA ILE A 110 7.98 -9.34 5.25
C ILE A 110 7.01 -10.34 4.61
N GLU A 111 5.83 -10.50 5.19
CA GLU A 111 4.75 -11.26 4.57
C GLU A 111 4.13 -10.46 3.41
N TYR A 112 4.10 -11.01 2.19
CA TYR A 112 3.48 -10.34 1.04
C TYR A 112 2.34 -11.17 0.46
N GLU A 113 1.11 -10.74 0.72
CA GLU A 113 -0.10 -11.48 0.41
C GLU A 113 -1.04 -10.66 -0.48
N ARG A 114 -1.37 -11.19 -1.65
CA ARG A 114 -2.32 -10.56 -2.57
C ARG A 114 -3.63 -11.32 -2.54
N PHE A 115 -4.72 -10.61 -2.31
CA PHE A 115 -6.07 -11.13 -2.34
C PHE A 115 -6.75 -10.74 -3.66
N VAL A 116 -7.25 -11.75 -4.37
CA VAL A 116 -7.90 -11.59 -5.68
C VAL A 116 -9.32 -12.10 -5.60
N TYR A 117 -10.29 -11.28 -6.03
CA TYR A 117 -11.70 -11.66 -6.04
C TYR A 117 -12.20 -11.94 -7.46
N ASN A 118 -12.53 -13.19 -7.72
CA ASN A 118 -13.27 -13.67 -8.89
C ASN A 118 -12.81 -13.04 -10.22
N ASN A 119 -13.68 -12.23 -10.83
CA ASN A 119 -13.45 -11.57 -12.12
C ASN A 119 -12.94 -10.13 -11.98
N ASP A 120 -12.23 -9.80 -10.89
CA ASP A 120 -11.62 -8.47 -10.72
C ASP A 120 -10.61 -8.18 -11.84
N MET A 121 -11.03 -7.35 -12.78
CA MET A 121 -10.24 -6.97 -13.95
C MET A 121 -9.00 -6.16 -13.59
N VAL A 122 -9.00 -5.45 -12.45
CA VAL A 122 -7.86 -4.62 -12.03
C VAL A 122 -6.62 -5.48 -11.84
N THR A 123 -6.78 -6.69 -11.30
CA THR A 123 -5.67 -7.63 -11.10
C THR A 123 -5.07 -8.16 -12.39
N ARG A 124 -5.76 -7.98 -13.52
CA ARG A 124 -5.39 -8.52 -14.84
C ARG A 124 -4.70 -7.48 -15.73
N VAL A 125 -4.48 -6.27 -15.22
CA VAL A 125 -3.81 -5.19 -15.95
C VAL A 125 -2.55 -4.70 -15.22
N PRO A 126 -1.55 -4.18 -15.94
CA PRO A 126 -1.34 -4.32 -17.39
C PRO A 126 -1.19 -5.81 -17.79
N PHE A 127 -1.46 -6.15 -19.05
CA PHE A 127 -1.47 -7.54 -19.49
C PHE A 127 -0.10 -8.21 -19.38
N ASP A 128 -0.13 -9.51 -19.06
CA ASP A 128 1.04 -10.37 -19.15
C ASP A 128 1.19 -10.83 -20.61
N ASP A 129 1.73 -9.94 -21.45
CA ASP A 129 2.04 -10.24 -22.84
C ASP A 129 3.47 -10.77 -22.96
N LYS A 130 3.62 -11.96 -23.54
CA LYS A 130 4.91 -12.61 -23.75
C LYS A 130 5.78 -11.92 -24.81
N ILE A 131 5.18 -11.10 -25.67
CA ILE A 131 5.87 -10.46 -26.78
C ILE A 131 6.66 -9.21 -26.32
N LEU A 132 6.25 -8.56 -25.22
CA LEU A 132 6.77 -7.26 -24.79
C LEU A 132 7.35 -7.25 -23.36
N PHE A 133 7.90 -8.37 -22.87
CA PHE A 133 8.39 -8.49 -21.48
C PHE A 133 7.32 -8.04 -20.48
N GLY A 134 6.13 -8.68 -20.58
CA GLY A 134 4.92 -8.26 -19.91
C GLY A 134 5.00 -8.17 -18.38
N TYR A 135 4.06 -7.42 -17.81
CA TYR A 135 3.98 -7.23 -16.38
C TYR A 135 3.61 -8.55 -15.69
N LYS A 136 4.24 -8.82 -14.55
CA LYS A 136 4.04 -10.01 -13.73
C LYS A 136 3.55 -9.64 -12.33
N HIS A 137 2.92 -10.61 -11.69
CA HIS A 137 2.66 -10.56 -10.26
C HIS A 137 3.80 -11.23 -9.50
N TYR A 138 4.06 -10.77 -8.28
CA TYR A 138 4.90 -11.46 -7.30
C TYR A 138 4.16 -11.59 -5.97
N GLY A 139 4.71 -12.42 -5.07
CA GLY A 139 4.08 -12.75 -3.80
C GLY A 139 2.90 -13.71 -3.92
N SER A 140 2.47 -14.21 -2.77
CA SER A 140 1.39 -15.18 -2.63
C SER A 140 0.06 -14.61 -3.15
N CYS A 141 -0.76 -15.49 -3.71
CA CYS A 141 -2.04 -15.13 -4.31
C CYS A 141 -3.17 -15.92 -3.67
N ASN A 142 -3.94 -15.28 -2.81
CA ASN A 142 -5.14 -15.83 -2.19
C ASN A 142 -6.34 -15.49 -3.07
N TYR A 143 -6.84 -16.49 -3.81
CA TYR A 143 -7.95 -16.30 -4.74
C TYR A 143 -9.28 -16.68 -4.10
N PHE A 144 -10.27 -15.79 -4.19
CA PHE A 144 -11.65 -16.06 -3.77
C PHE A 144 -12.59 -16.08 -4.97
N ASN A 145 -13.41 -17.12 -5.08
CA ASN A 145 -14.46 -17.18 -6.12
C ASN A 145 -15.69 -16.30 -5.77
N SER A 146 -16.69 -16.27 -6.66
CA SER A 146 -17.94 -15.53 -6.46
C SER A 146 -18.78 -15.94 -5.23
N LEU A 147 -18.44 -17.06 -4.60
CA LEU A 147 -19.07 -17.56 -3.36
C LEU A 147 -18.17 -17.32 -2.13
N TYR A 148 -17.14 -16.46 -2.25
CA TYR A 148 -16.16 -16.16 -1.22
C TYR A 148 -15.39 -17.39 -0.70
N LYS A 149 -15.30 -18.46 -1.49
CA LYS A 149 -14.47 -19.63 -1.15
C LYS A 149 -13.04 -19.40 -1.64
N GLY A 150 -12.09 -19.46 -0.71
CA GLY A 150 -10.66 -19.30 -0.96
C GLY A 150 -10.01 -20.56 -1.54
N LYS A 151 -8.94 -20.37 -2.32
CA LYS A 151 -7.99 -21.39 -2.77
C LYS A 151 -6.56 -20.91 -2.57
#